data_AF-A0A2D6P4Y4-F1
#
_entry.id   AF-A0A2D6P4Y4-F1
#
_cell.length_a   1.000
_cell.length_b   1.000
_cell.length_c   1.000
_cell.angle_alpha   90.00
_cell.angle_beta   90.00
_cell.angle_gamma   90.00
#
_symmetry.space_group_name_H-M   'P 1'
#
loop_
_entity.id
_entity.type
_entity.pdbx_description
1 polymer ?
#
loop_
_entity_poly.entity_id
_entity_poly.type
_entity_poly.pdbx_seq_one_letter_code
_entity_poly.pdbx_strand_id
1 'polypeptide(L)'
;MFWENHNPTTLNRQGLDLGSQYRSAIFYHNKKQKDIAISSKKERQEKLTKKIVTQIVESKKFFPAEEYHQKYYKKGIKDKLKGIFHI
;
A
#
# COMPACT_ATOMS: atom_id res chain seq x y z
N MET A 1 7.92 6.74 -7.46
CA MET A 1 8.00 6.05 -6.15
C MET A 1 6.86 5.06 -5.91
N PHE A 2 5.56 5.35 -6.05
CA PHE A 2 4.52 4.32 -5.83
C PHE A 2 4.61 3.11 -6.77
N TRP A 3 4.61 3.33 -8.09
CA TRP A 3 4.53 2.26 -9.10
C TRP A 3 5.75 1.32 -9.20
N GLU A 4 6.87 1.70 -8.58
CA GLU A 4 8.12 0.92 -8.61
C GLU A 4 8.33 0.10 -7.34
N ASN A 5 7.59 0.39 -6.28
CA ASN A 5 7.77 -0.26 -4.97
C ASN A 5 7.03 -1.59 -4.84
N HIS A 6 6.17 -1.93 -5.81
CA HIS A 6 5.30 -3.11 -5.71
C HIS A 6 4.74 -3.51 -7.08
N ASN A 7 4.18 -4.72 -7.19
CA ASN A 7 3.46 -5.13 -8.40
C ASN A 7 2.00 -4.62 -8.39
N PRO A 8 1.60 -3.69 -9.28
CA PRO A 8 0.25 -3.11 -9.28
C PRO A 8 -0.77 -3.96 -10.06
N THR A 9 -0.38 -5.12 -10.59
CA THR A 9 -1.21 -6.00 -11.44
C THR A 9 -1.67 -7.26 -10.71
N THR A 10 -1.25 -7.47 -9.46
CA THR A 10 -1.68 -8.60 -8.63
C THR A 10 -2.80 -8.19 -7.67
N LEU A 11 -3.92 -8.89 -7.76
CA LEU A 11 -5.06 -8.66 -6.87
C LEU A 11 -4.81 -9.28 -5.49
N ASN A 12 -5.02 -8.50 -4.42
CA ASN A 12 -4.97 -8.96 -3.02
C ASN A 12 -3.68 -9.74 -2.65
N ARG A 13 -2.53 -9.30 -3.17
CA ARG A 13 -1.25 -9.96 -2.98
C ARG A 13 -0.08 -9.00 -3.17
N GLN A 14 0.95 -9.15 -2.34
CA GLN A 14 2.28 -8.60 -2.58
C GLN A 14 3.36 -9.65 -2.33
N GLY A 15 4.13 -10.02 -3.35
CA GLY A 15 5.09 -11.12 -3.21
C GLY A 15 4.40 -12.42 -2.72
N LEU A 16 4.86 -12.93 -1.58
CA LEU A 16 4.28 -14.10 -0.90
C LEU A 16 3.14 -13.75 0.07
N ASP A 17 2.91 -12.47 0.35
CA ASP A 17 1.87 -12.02 1.26
C ASP A 17 0.50 -12.02 0.56
N LEU A 18 -0.42 -12.87 1.02
CA LEU A 18 -1.74 -13.09 0.46
C LEU A 18 -2.83 -12.53 1.36
N GLY A 19 -3.79 -11.81 0.77
CA GLY A 19 -4.96 -11.30 1.48
C GLY A 19 -5.37 -9.89 1.06
N SER A 20 -6.62 -9.54 1.36
CA SER A 20 -7.20 -8.23 1.00
C SER A 20 -6.51 -7.04 1.67
N GLN A 21 -5.83 -7.28 2.80
CA GLN A 21 -4.98 -6.31 3.49
C GLN A 21 -3.72 -5.93 2.69
N TYR A 22 -3.30 -6.76 1.73
CA TYR A 22 -2.15 -6.50 0.86
C TYR A 22 -2.53 -5.97 -0.54
N ARG A 23 -3.78 -5.52 -0.72
CA ARG A 23 -4.24 -4.96 -2.00
C ARG A 23 -3.53 -3.64 -2.30
N SER A 24 -3.19 -3.43 -3.57
CA SER A 24 -2.71 -2.14 -4.04
C SER A 24 -3.85 -1.09 -4.04
N ALA A 25 -3.66 0.02 -3.33
CA ALA A 25 -4.64 1.11 -3.27
C ALA A 25 -3.97 2.49 -3.09
N ILE A 26 -4.61 3.51 -3.65
CA ILE A 26 -4.31 4.94 -3.43
C ILE A 26 -5.54 5.56 -2.78
N PHE A 27 -5.37 6.11 -1.57
CA PHE A 27 -6.42 6.80 -0.83
C PHE A 27 -6.30 8.32 -1.05
N TYR A 28 -7.32 8.96 -1.61
CA TYR A 28 -7.33 10.40 -1.86
C TYR A 28 -8.18 11.15 -0.83
N HIS A 29 -7.80 12.38 -0.50
CA HIS A 29 -8.54 13.27 0.41
C HIS A 29 -9.33 14.36 -0.31
N ASN A 30 -9.05 14.61 -1.59
CA ASN A 30 -9.77 15.61 -2.38
C ASN A 30 -9.76 15.27 -3.87
N LYS A 31 -10.56 16.01 -4.64
CA LYS A 31 -10.70 15.82 -6.09
C LYS A 31 -9.37 15.97 -6.84
N LYS A 32 -8.54 16.94 -6.47
CA LYS A 32 -7.24 17.16 -7.11
C LYS A 32 -6.33 15.92 -6.99
N GLN A 33 -6.26 15.31 -5.80
CA GLN A 33 -5.49 14.08 -5.59
C GLN A 33 -6.07 12.90 -6.39
N LYS A 34 -7.40 12.78 -6.44
CA LYS A 34 -8.07 11.75 -7.25
C LYS A 34 -7.69 11.86 -8.73
N ASP A 35 -7.78 13.05 -9.29
CA ASP A 35 -7.51 13.30 -10.71
C ASP A 35 -6.03 13.00 -11.05
N ILE A 36 -5.09 13.43 -10.19
CA ILE A 36 -3.66 13.12 -10.33
C ILE A 36 -3.42 11.60 -10.27
N ALA A 37 -4.03 10.90 -9.32
CA ALA A 37 -3.89 9.45 -9.18
C ALA A 37 -4.43 8.70 -10.42
N ILE A 38 -5.54 9.16 -10.99
CA ILE A 38 -6.13 8.58 -12.21
C ILE A 38 -5.20 8.80 -13.41
N SER A 39 -4.71 10.02 -13.62
CA SER A 39 -3.76 10.32 -14.70
C SER A 39 -2.50 9.46 -14.59
N SER A 40 -1.90 9.42 -13.40
CA SER A 40 -0.70 8.63 -13.16
C SER A 40 -0.92 7.12 -13.36
N LYS A 41 -2.10 6.59 -12.99
CA LYS A 41 -2.47 5.20 -13.26
C LYS A 41 -2.57 4.92 -14.76
N LYS A 42 -3.15 5.86 -15.54
CA LYS A 42 -3.25 5.73 -17.00
C LYS A 42 -1.86 5.70 -17.66
N GLU A 43 -1.01 6.67 -17.32
CA GLU A 43 0.37 6.75 -17.82
C GLU A 43 1.19 5.50 -17.46
N ARG A 44 0.99 4.92 -16.26
CA ARG A 44 1.66 3.67 -15.89
C ARG A 44 1.09 2.47 -16.63
N GLN A 45 -0.22 2.43 -16.87
CA GLN A 45 -0.86 1.33 -17.60
C GLN A 45 -0.31 1.19 -19.02
N GLU A 46 0.02 2.29 -19.69
CA GLU A 46 0.62 2.29 -21.03
C GLU A 46 1.95 1.52 -21.10
N LYS A 47 2.65 1.38 -19.97
CA LYS A 47 3.93 0.66 -19.86
C LYS A 47 3.77 -0.81 -19.48
N LEU A 48 2.54 -1.29 -19.25
CA LEU A 48 2.27 -2.62 -18.73
C LEU A 48 1.25 -3.36 -19.61
N THR A 49 1.58 -4.60 -19.98
CA THR A 49 0.65 -5.49 -20.69
C THR A 49 -0.47 -5.98 -19.79
N LYS A 50 -0.17 -6.25 -18.51
CA LYS A 50 -1.15 -6.65 -17.52
C LYS A 50 -1.91 -5.44 -16.99
N LYS A 51 -3.21 -5.60 -16.80
CA LYS A 51 -4.09 -4.56 -16.26
C LYS A 51 -3.70 -4.22 -14.81
N ILE A 52 -3.61 -2.93 -14.52
CA ILE A 52 -3.42 -2.40 -13.17
C ILE A 52 -4.72 -2.55 -12.39
N VAL A 53 -4.65 -3.31 -11.30
CA VAL A 53 -5.77 -3.56 -10.37
C VAL A 53 -5.78 -2.62 -9.17
N THR A 54 -4.79 -1.70 -9.05
CA THR A 54 -4.74 -0.66 -8.02
C THR A 54 -6.06 0.10 -7.91
N GLN A 55 -6.62 0.15 -6.71
CA GLN A 55 -7.84 0.90 -6.40
C GLN A 55 -7.51 2.37 -6.15
N ILE A 56 -8.35 3.30 -6.62
CA ILE A 56 -8.28 4.73 -6.28
C ILE A 56 -9.55 5.05 -5.53
N VAL A 57 -9.44 5.26 -4.22
CA VAL A 57 -10.59 5.28 -3.30
C VAL A 57 -10.52 6.50 -2.39
N GLU A 58 -11.68 6.99 -1.97
CA GLU A 58 -11.74 8.07 -0.99
C GLU A 58 -11.16 7.60 0.34
N SER A 59 -10.33 8.46 0.95
CA SER A 59 -9.74 8.22 2.25
C SER A 59 -10.83 8.20 3.32
N LYS A 60 -10.79 7.18 4.18
CA LYS A 60 -11.67 7.04 5.34
C LYS A 60 -10.85 7.24 6.61
N LYS A 61 -11.50 7.10 7.77
CA LYS A 61 -10.81 7.07 9.06
C LYS A 61 -9.63 6.09 9.02
N PHE A 62 -8.44 6.61 9.30
CA PHE A 62 -7.22 5.84 9.44
C PHE A 62 -7.05 5.43 10.90
N PHE A 63 -6.79 4.15 11.13
CA PHE A 63 -6.47 3.61 12.44
C PHE A 63 -4.96 3.33 12.45
N PRO A 64 -4.17 4.10 13.21
CA PRO A 64 -2.75 3.81 13.36
C PRO A 64 -2.53 2.39 13.85
N ALA A 65 -1.64 1.66 13.18
CA ALA A 65 -1.16 0.37 13.67
C ALA A 65 -0.38 0.57 14.98
N GLU A 66 -0.26 -0.51 15.75
CA GLU A 66 0.43 -0.57 17.02
C GLU A 66 1.87 -0.04 16.93
N GLU A 67 2.39 0.49 18.04
CA GLU A 67 3.70 1.13 18.07
C GLU A 67 4.83 0.23 17.57
N TYR A 68 4.76 -1.08 17.76
CA TYR A 68 5.79 -2.00 17.28
C TYR A 68 5.88 -2.04 15.73
N HIS A 69 4.78 -1.82 15.01
CA HIS A 69 4.76 -1.73 13.54
C HIS A 69 5.37 -0.42 13.01
N GLN A 70 5.36 0.64 13.81
CA GLN A 70 5.85 1.95 13.38
C GLN A 70 7.36 1.93 13.14
N LYS A 71 7.81 2.52 12.01
CA LYS A 71 9.23 2.58 11.59
C LYS A 71 9.95 1.21 11.64
N TYR A 72 9.23 0.11 11.40
CA TYR A 72 9.71 -1.26 11.60
C TYR A 72 11.09 -1.55 10.96
N TYR A 73 11.34 -1.09 9.74
CA TYR A 73 12.64 -1.29 9.07
C TYR A 73 13.81 -0.57 9.73
N LYS A 74 13.56 0.53 10.47
CA LYS A 74 14.60 1.26 11.22
C LYS A 74 14.86 0.68 12.61
N LYS A 75 13.98 -0.19 13.11
CA LYS A 75 14.10 -0.78 14.44
C LYS A 75 15.10 -1.93 14.46
N GLY A 76 15.88 -1.99 15.54
CA GLY A 76 16.70 -3.15 15.87
C GLY A 76 15.85 -4.35 16.28
N ILE A 77 16.47 -5.54 16.32
CA ILE A 77 15.79 -6.81 16.62
C ILE A 77 15.08 -6.78 17.99
N LYS A 78 15.71 -6.18 19.01
CA LYS A 78 15.14 -6.09 20.37
C LYS A 78 13.81 -5.31 20.41
N ASP A 79 13.67 -4.27 19.61
CA ASP A 79 12.44 -3.45 19.58
C ASP A 79 11.31 -4.10 18.78
N LYS A 80 11.64 -5.01 17.86
CA LYS A 80 10.65 -5.80 17.10
C LYS A 80 10.02 -6.89 17.97
N LEU A 81 10.84 -7.55 18.80
CA LEU A 81 10.38 -8.64 19.67
C LEU A 81 9.40 -8.18 20.76
N LYS A 82 9.50 -6.93 21.24
CA LYS A 82 8.55 -6.35 22.20
C LYS A 82 7.10 -6.34 21.69
N GLY A 83 6.89 -6.31 20.37
CA GLY A 83 5.56 -6.38 19.76
C GLY A 83 5.00 -7.81 19.60
N ILE A 84 5.86 -8.83 19.69
CA ILE A 84 5.49 -10.22 19.40
C ILE A 84 5.05 -10.97 20.69
N PHE A 85 5.52 -10.53 21.86
CA PHE A 85 5.29 -11.21 23.16
C PHE A 85 4.32 -10.46 24.09
N HIS A 86 3.29 -9.79 23.56
CA HIS A 86 2.18 -9.34 24.41
C HIS A 86 1.14 -10.48 24.53
N ILE A 87 1.38 -11.39 25.46
CA ILE A 87 0.38 -12.22 26.15
C ILE A 87 0.59 -12.00 27.65
#